data_AF-A0A972TFA0-F1
#
_entry.id   AF-A0A972TFA0-F1
#
_cell.length_a   1.000
_cell.length_b   1.000
_cell.length_c   1.000
_cell.angle_alpha   90.00
_cell.angle_beta   90.00
_cell.angle_gamma   90.00
#
_symmetry.space_group_name_H-M   'P 1'
#
loop_
_entity.id
_entity.type
_entity.pdbx_description
1 polymer ?
#
loop_
_entity_poly.entity_id
_entity_poly.type
_entity_poly.pdbx_seq_one_letter_code
_entity_poly.pdbx_strand_id
1 'polypeptide(L)'
;MKGVILAGGLGKRLYPLTRVNNKHLLPVYNKPMIYYPIQTLVDAGVKDIMIVTGGNNAGEFLRLLGNGHQFGLKHLNYTYQEGEGGIAQALGLAKHFAENNKLVVILGDNIIQKSIESAVRDFEEQSYGAKIMIKKVPDPGRFGVVEFRNKKITRIL
;
A
#
# COMPACT_ATOMS: atom_id res chain seq x y z
N MET A 1 -12.92 4.00 8.37
CA MET A 1 -11.60 3.37 8.16
C MET A 1 -10.77 4.15 7.15
N LYS A 2 -9.43 4.19 7.29
CA LYS A 2 -8.53 4.94 6.39
C LYS A 2 -7.54 4.01 5.67
N GLY A 3 -7.01 4.44 4.53
CA GLY A 3 -6.11 3.68 3.68
C GLY A 3 -4.71 4.28 3.62
N VAL A 4 -3.68 3.45 3.64
CA VAL A 4 -2.28 3.88 3.47
C VAL A 4 -1.63 3.05 2.37
N ILE A 5 -1.07 3.72 1.38
CA ILE A 5 -0.30 3.11 0.30
C ILE A 5 1.17 3.43 0.51
N LEU A 6 2.00 2.39 0.68
CA LEU A 6 3.44 2.55 0.86
C LEU A 6 4.13 2.48 -0.51
N ALA A 7 4.42 3.65 -1.07
CA ALA A 7 4.97 3.83 -2.42
C ALA A 7 6.41 4.42 -2.41
N GLY A 8 7.19 4.11 -1.37
CA GLY A 8 8.59 4.53 -1.22
C GLY A 8 9.64 3.57 -1.80
N GLY A 9 10.91 3.92 -1.59
CA GLY A 9 12.07 3.10 -1.92
C GLY A 9 12.71 3.37 -3.28
N LEU A 10 14.00 3.05 -3.40
CA LEU A 10 14.84 3.42 -4.56
C LEU A 10 14.68 2.50 -5.79
N GLY A 11 13.96 1.39 -5.65
CA GLY A 11 13.67 0.50 -6.78
C GLY A 11 14.90 -0.10 -7.48
N LYS A 12 16.07 -0.18 -6.81
CA LYS A 12 17.38 -0.52 -7.40
C LYS A 12 17.40 -1.80 -8.26
N ARG A 13 16.54 -2.79 -7.95
CA ARG A 13 16.38 -4.03 -8.74
C ARG A 13 15.89 -3.82 -10.17
N LEU A 14 15.26 -2.68 -10.45
CA LEU A 14 14.74 -2.29 -11.76
C LEU A 14 15.60 -1.22 -12.44
N TYR A 15 16.81 -0.97 -11.95
CA TYR A 15 17.76 -0.10 -12.63
C TYR A 15 18.04 -0.63 -14.05
N PRO A 16 18.11 0.23 -15.10
CA PRO A 16 18.13 1.69 -15.07
C PRO A 16 16.76 2.39 -15.12
N LEU A 17 15.64 1.66 -15.17
CA LEU A 17 14.31 2.26 -15.32
C LEU A 17 13.97 3.20 -14.16
N THR A 18 14.44 2.88 -12.96
CA THR A 18 14.22 3.67 -11.76
C THR A 18 15.27 4.77 -11.52
N ARG A 19 16.16 5.02 -12.49
CA ARG A 19 17.14 6.12 -12.38
C ARG A 19 16.47 7.49 -12.39
N VAL A 20 15.42 7.63 -13.20
CA VAL A 20 14.70 8.90 -13.41
C VAL A 20 13.22 8.81 -12.99
N ASN A 21 12.70 7.60 -12.75
CA ASN A 21 11.32 7.37 -12.36
C ASN A 21 11.22 6.64 -11.02
N ASN A 22 10.15 6.86 -10.27
CA ASN A 22 9.79 5.99 -9.15
C ASN A 22 9.18 4.69 -9.71
N LYS A 23 9.51 3.53 -9.13
CA LYS A 23 9.01 2.22 -9.61
C LYS A 23 7.48 2.16 -9.70
N HIS A 24 6.78 2.84 -8.80
CA HIS A 24 5.31 2.82 -8.73
C HIS A 24 4.65 3.66 -9.83
N LEU A 25 5.41 4.50 -10.52
CA LEU A 25 4.93 5.30 -11.66
C LEU A 25 5.16 4.57 -12.99
N LEU A 26 5.91 3.46 -12.99
CA LEU A 26 6.13 2.66 -14.18
C LEU A 26 4.80 2.06 -14.67
N PRO A 27 4.58 1.98 -15.99
CA PRO A 27 3.37 1.41 -16.54
C PRO A 27 3.33 -0.10 -16.30
N VAL A 28 2.17 -0.59 -15.92
CA VAL A 28 1.79 -2.00 -16.00
C VAL A 28 0.67 -2.08 -17.03
N TYR A 29 1.00 -2.65 -18.19
CA TYR A 29 0.15 -2.59 -19.38
C TYR A 29 -0.22 -1.14 -19.75
N ASN A 30 -1.45 -0.71 -19.50
CA ASN A 30 -1.99 0.59 -19.91
C ASN A 30 -2.19 1.59 -18.76
N LYS A 31 -1.75 1.28 -17.53
CA LYS A 31 -1.92 2.14 -16.36
C LYS A 31 -0.64 2.21 -15.51
N PRO A 32 -0.34 3.33 -14.84
CA PRO A 32 0.72 3.40 -13.85
C PRO A 32 0.50 2.38 -12.72
N MET A 33 1.57 1.73 -12.24
CA MET A 33 1.50 0.70 -11.20
C MET A 33 0.75 1.17 -9.93
N ILE A 34 0.91 2.43 -9.53
CA ILE A 34 0.24 3.01 -8.35
C ILE A 34 -1.29 3.07 -8.48
N TYR A 35 -1.86 3.00 -9.69
CA TYR A 35 -3.31 3.04 -9.87
C TYR A 35 -4.00 1.80 -9.28
N TYR A 36 -3.33 0.65 -9.34
CA TYR A 36 -3.89 -0.62 -8.88
C TYR A 36 -4.16 -0.65 -7.37
N PRO A 37 -3.21 -0.30 -6.47
CA PRO A 37 -3.50 -0.25 -5.03
C PRO A 37 -4.47 0.87 -4.66
N ILE A 38 -4.48 2.01 -5.37
CA ILE A 38 -5.49 3.06 -5.15
C ILE A 38 -6.89 2.50 -5.44
N GLN A 39 -7.07 1.91 -6.63
CA GLN A 39 -8.36 1.34 -7.03
C GLN A 39 -8.79 0.21 -6.08
N THR A 40 -7.85 -0.64 -5.65
CA THR A 40 -8.11 -1.71 -4.68
C THR A 40 -8.71 -1.18 -3.39
N LEU A 41 -8.19 -0.07 -2.84
CA LEU A 41 -8.73 0.57 -1.64
C LEU A 41 -10.08 1.24 -1.90
N VAL A 42 -10.20 1.95 -3.02
CA VAL A 42 -11.43 2.66 -3.42
C VAL A 42 -12.60 1.70 -3.62
N ASP A 43 -12.36 0.56 -4.28
CA ASP A 43 -13.34 -0.50 -4.54
C ASP A 43 -13.74 -1.22 -3.25
N ALA A 44 -12.84 -1.30 -2.28
CA ALA A 44 -13.12 -1.82 -0.95
C ALA A 44 -13.83 -0.82 -0.02
N GLY A 45 -14.24 0.35 -0.53
CA GLY A 45 -14.97 1.37 0.23
C GLY A 45 -14.08 2.33 1.01
N VAL A 46 -12.75 2.24 0.91
CA VAL A 46 -11.83 3.13 1.62
C VAL A 46 -11.64 4.42 0.81
N LYS A 47 -12.20 5.53 1.31
CA LYS A 47 -12.22 6.83 0.61
C LYS A 47 -11.27 7.90 1.18
N ASP A 48 -10.68 7.66 2.35
CA ASP A 48 -9.65 8.52 2.91
C ASP A 48 -8.30 7.80 2.79
N ILE A 49 -7.45 8.27 1.88
CA ILE A 49 -6.22 7.57 1.48
C ILE A 49 -5.01 8.50 1.63
N MET A 50 -3.92 7.94 2.14
CA MET A 50 -2.59 8.55 2.15
C MET A 50 -1.60 7.72 1.33
N ILE A 51 -0.79 8.40 0.52
CA ILE A 51 0.37 7.82 -0.16
C ILE A 51 1.63 8.24 0.59
N VAL A 52 2.35 7.26 1.11
CA VAL A 52 3.71 7.45 1.65
C VAL A 52 4.69 7.27 0.49
N THR A 53 5.28 8.35 0.02
CA THR A 53 6.27 8.33 -1.07
C THR A 53 7.66 8.71 -0.54
N GLY A 54 8.67 8.71 -1.40
CA GLY A 54 10.04 9.04 -1.01
C GLY A 54 11.00 9.10 -2.20
N GLY A 55 12.22 9.55 -1.93
CA GLY A 55 13.29 9.68 -2.91
C GLY A 55 13.08 10.82 -3.91
N ASN A 56 13.95 10.87 -4.92
CA ASN A 56 14.11 12.03 -5.81
C ASN A 56 12.88 12.36 -6.68
N ASN A 57 11.93 11.42 -6.81
CA ASN A 57 10.80 11.53 -7.74
C ASN A 57 9.43 11.59 -7.02
N ALA A 58 9.42 12.00 -5.74
CA ALA A 58 8.18 12.11 -4.96
C ALA A 58 7.17 13.10 -5.58
N GLY A 59 7.64 14.22 -6.16
CA GLY A 59 6.78 15.23 -6.79
C GLY A 59 5.97 14.72 -7.98
N GLU A 60 6.44 13.67 -8.67
CA GLU A 60 5.74 13.08 -9.81
C GLU A 60 4.44 12.38 -9.41
N PHE A 61 4.29 11.95 -8.15
CA PHE A 61 3.01 11.42 -7.66
C PHE A 61 1.93 12.49 -7.68
N LEU A 62 2.23 13.70 -7.20
CA LEU A 62 1.28 14.80 -7.19
C LEU A 62 0.90 15.21 -8.61
N ARG A 63 1.88 15.23 -9.53
CA ARG A 63 1.65 15.52 -10.95
C ARG A 63 0.73 14.50 -11.62
N LEU A 64 0.89 13.21 -11.32
CA LEU A 64 0.10 12.13 -11.92
C LEU A 64 -1.28 11.97 -11.29
N LEU A 65 -1.37 12.08 -9.97
CA LEU A 65 -2.55 11.68 -9.19
C LEU A 65 -3.41 12.88 -8.76
N GLY A 66 -2.80 14.08 -8.70
CA GLY A 66 -3.46 15.30 -8.25
C GLY A 66 -4.06 15.13 -6.86
N ASN A 67 -5.31 15.55 -6.70
CA ASN A 67 -6.10 15.40 -5.48
C ASN A 67 -6.89 14.07 -5.41
N GLY A 68 -6.68 13.15 -6.36
CA GLY A 68 -7.36 11.85 -6.40
C GLY A 68 -8.78 11.85 -7.01
N HIS A 69 -9.28 12.97 -7.55
CA HIS A 69 -10.64 13.06 -8.11
C HIS A 69 -10.92 12.04 -9.22
N GLN A 70 -9.91 11.67 -10.01
CA GLN A 70 -10.05 10.64 -11.05
C GLN A 70 -10.47 9.26 -10.51
N PHE A 71 -10.24 9.00 -9.22
CA PHE A 71 -10.64 7.77 -8.52
C PHE A 71 -11.93 7.94 -7.70
N GLY A 72 -12.63 9.07 -7.84
CA GLY A 72 -13.82 9.41 -7.04
C GLY A 72 -13.51 9.75 -5.58
N LEU A 73 -12.26 10.07 -5.25
CA LEU A 73 -11.86 10.55 -3.92
C LEU A 73 -12.17 12.03 -3.78
N LYS A 74 -12.51 12.48 -2.56
CA LYS A 74 -12.63 13.92 -2.26
C LYS A 74 -11.25 14.59 -2.16
N HIS A 75 -10.29 13.87 -1.58
CA HIS A 75 -8.92 14.29 -1.38
C HIS A 75 -8.00 13.06 -1.33
N LEU A 76 -6.75 13.23 -1.74
CA LEU A 76 -5.70 12.22 -1.67
C LEU A 76 -4.51 12.84 -0.93
N ASN A 77 -4.13 12.23 0.18
CA ASN A 77 -3.09 12.75 1.06
C ASN A 77 -1.72 12.20 0.64
N TYR A 78 -0.67 12.96 0.91
CA TYR A 78 0.71 12.56 0.64
C TYR A 78 1.59 12.80 1.87
N THR A 79 2.57 11.94 2.08
CA THR A 79 3.67 12.18 3.03
C THR A 79 4.97 11.66 2.45
N TYR A 80 6.09 12.14 2.97
CA TYR A 80 7.43 11.86 2.46
C TYR A 80 8.25 11.05 3.47
N GLN A 81 8.82 9.95 3.01
CA GLN A 81 9.77 9.13 3.74
C GLN A 81 11.20 9.53 3.36
N GLU A 82 11.94 10.01 4.35
CA GLU A 82 13.38 10.22 4.25
C GLU A 82 14.14 8.88 4.34
N GLY A 83 15.01 8.62 3.36
CA GLY A 83 15.89 7.45 3.35
C GLY A 83 15.17 6.09 3.15
N GLU A 84 15.79 5.02 3.65
CA GLU A 84 15.33 3.63 3.47
C GLU A 84 15.03 2.94 4.82
N GLY A 85 14.10 3.46 5.64
CA GLY A 85 13.75 2.83 6.94
C GLY A 85 12.69 1.73 6.88
N GLY A 86 12.35 1.25 5.68
CA GLY A 86 11.45 0.10 5.48
C GLY A 86 9.96 0.36 5.74
N ILE A 87 9.17 -0.71 5.76
CA ILE A 87 7.69 -0.68 5.82
C ILE A 87 7.18 -0.07 7.14
N ALA A 88 7.78 -0.44 8.27
CA ALA A 88 7.31 0.01 9.59
C ALA A 88 7.53 1.52 9.79
N GLN A 89 8.68 2.06 9.38
CA GLN A 89 8.94 3.49 9.41
C GLN A 89 7.97 4.24 8.50
N ALA A 90 7.76 3.74 7.27
CA ALA A 90 6.84 4.35 6.31
C ALA A 90 5.41 4.42 6.86
N LEU A 91 4.93 3.36 7.51
CA LEU A 91 3.63 3.36 8.18
C LEU A 91 3.58 4.33 9.37
N GLY A 92 4.68 4.45 10.12
CA GLY A 92 4.80 5.40 11.23
C GLY A 92 4.57 6.87 10.82
N LEU A 93 4.94 7.24 9.58
CA LEU A 93 4.70 8.58 9.03
C LEU A 93 3.22 8.89 8.84
N ALA A 94 2.37 7.86 8.78
CA ALA A 94 0.91 8.01 8.69
C ALA A 94 0.23 8.18 10.06
N LYS A 95 0.98 8.30 11.17
CA LYS A 95 0.41 8.41 12.52
C LYS A 95 -0.59 9.57 12.65
N HIS A 96 -0.23 10.76 12.17
CA HIS A 96 -1.12 11.93 12.23
C HIS A 96 -2.35 11.75 11.35
N PHE A 97 -2.20 11.10 10.20
CA PHE A 97 -3.31 10.78 9.30
C PHE A 97 -4.26 9.74 9.88
N ALA A 98 -3.74 8.77 10.64
CA ALA A 98 -4.54 7.71 11.21
C ALA A 98 -5.58 8.25 12.20
N GLU A 99 -5.24 9.24 13.04
CA GLU A 99 -6.15 9.84 14.03
C GLU A 99 -6.88 8.78 14.89
N ASN A 100 -6.17 7.73 15.31
CA ASN A 100 -6.73 6.56 16.03
C ASN A 100 -7.78 5.74 15.25
N ASN A 101 -7.96 5.97 13.95
CA ASN A 101 -8.77 5.12 13.09
C ASN A 101 -8.02 3.84 12.69
N LYS A 102 -8.80 2.80 12.34
CA LYS A 102 -8.28 1.60 11.67
C LYS A 102 -7.67 1.95 10.32
N LEU A 103 -6.54 1.31 10.02
CA LEU A 103 -5.82 1.45 8.77
C LEU A 103 -5.87 0.16 7.95
N VAL A 104 -6.16 0.31 6.66
CA VAL A 104 -5.85 -0.70 5.63
C VAL A 104 -4.54 -0.28 4.96
N VAL A 105 -3.52 -1.13 5.02
CA VAL A 105 -2.20 -0.84 4.46
C VAL A 105 -1.95 -1.73 3.25
N ILE A 106 -1.54 -1.14 2.13
CA ILE A 106 -1.17 -1.84 0.90
C ILE A 106 0.17 -1.30 0.37
N LEU A 107 1.01 -2.19 -0.18
CA LEU A 107 2.24 -1.76 -0.84
C LEU A 107 1.92 -1.21 -2.23
N GLY A 108 2.63 -0.16 -2.65
CA GLY A 108 2.37 0.53 -3.92
C GLY A 108 2.59 -0.35 -5.16
N ASP A 109 3.30 -1.47 -5.02
CA ASP A 109 3.61 -2.42 -6.09
C ASP A 109 2.79 -3.72 -6.00
N ASN A 110 1.80 -3.77 -5.12
CA ASN A 110 0.91 -4.93 -4.99
C ASN A 110 -0.33 -4.75 -5.88
N ILE A 111 -0.46 -5.65 -6.87
CA ILE A 111 -1.59 -5.68 -7.78
C ILE A 111 -2.50 -6.84 -7.38
N ILE A 112 -3.69 -6.50 -6.87
CA ILE A 112 -4.68 -7.48 -6.41
C ILE A 112 -5.83 -7.51 -7.41
N GLN A 113 -6.09 -8.69 -8.00
CA GLN A 113 -7.15 -8.85 -9.01
C GLN A 113 -8.53 -9.16 -8.41
N LYS A 114 -8.57 -9.63 -7.17
CA LYS A 114 -9.82 -9.95 -6.45
C LYS A 114 -10.14 -8.82 -5.48
N SER A 115 -11.43 -8.62 -5.21
CA SER A 115 -11.87 -7.65 -4.21
C SER A 115 -11.34 -8.01 -2.82
N ILE A 116 -10.95 -6.98 -2.06
CA ILE A 116 -10.63 -7.08 -0.63
C ILE A 116 -11.77 -6.55 0.26
N GLU A 117 -12.90 -6.14 -0.33
CA GLU A 117 -14.02 -5.50 0.36
C GLU A 117 -14.51 -6.31 1.56
N SER A 118 -14.67 -7.63 1.43
CA SER A 118 -15.09 -8.46 2.55
C SER A 118 -14.08 -8.44 3.70
N ALA A 119 -12.78 -8.54 3.40
CA ALA A 119 -11.74 -8.48 4.41
C ALA A 119 -11.68 -7.12 5.11
N VAL A 120 -11.91 -6.04 4.36
CA VAL A 120 -11.98 -4.67 4.86
C VAL A 120 -13.20 -4.50 5.78
N ARG A 121 -14.41 -4.90 5.34
CA ARG A 121 -15.63 -4.88 6.17
C ARG A 121 -15.47 -5.71 7.44
N ASP A 122 -14.97 -6.93 7.32
CA ASP A 122 -14.74 -7.80 8.48
C ASP A 122 -13.71 -7.19 9.45
N PHE A 123 -12.75 -6.39 8.97
CA PHE A 123 -11.80 -5.68 9.84
C PHE A 123 -12.45 -4.45 10.48
N GLU A 124 -13.36 -3.77 9.79
CA GLU A 124 -14.14 -2.65 10.34
C GLU A 124 -15.00 -3.07 11.53
N GLU A 125 -15.53 -4.29 11.52
CA GLU A 125 -16.32 -4.85 12.62
C GLU A 125 -15.47 -5.36 13.79
N GLN A 126 -14.19 -5.69 13.56
CA GLN A 126 -13.31 -6.26 14.60
C GLN A 126 -12.91 -5.22 15.66
N SER A 127 -13.20 -5.45 16.94
CA SER A 127 -12.94 -4.45 17.99
C SER A 127 -11.46 -4.12 18.24
N TYR A 128 -10.54 -5.09 18.13
CA TYR A 128 -9.10 -4.88 18.41
C TYR A 128 -8.20 -5.80 17.57
N GLY A 129 -6.91 -5.47 17.50
CA GLY A 129 -5.88 -6.28 16.84
C GLY A 129 -5.69 -5.96 15.35
N ALA A 130 -5.07 -6.89 14.62
CA ALA A 130 -4.73 -6.73 13.21
C ALA A 130 -5.20 -7.93 12.38
N LYS A 131 -5.37 -7.71 11.07
CA LYS A 131 -5.58 -8.77 10.07
C LYS A 131 -4.50 -8.66 9.00
N ILE A 132 -4.06 -9.80 8.49
CA ILE A 132 -3.17 -9.89 7.33
C ILE A 132 -3.83 -10.76 6.26
N MET A 133 -3.60 -10.41 4.99
CA MET A 133 -3.99 -11.25 3.87
C MET A 133 -2.85 -12.20 3.53
N ILE A 134 -3.20 -13.47 3.28
CA ILE A 134 -2.22 -14.53 3.03
C ILE A 134 -2.54 -15.17 1.68
N LYS A 135 -1.49 -15.35 0.87
CA LYS A 135 -1.60 -15.95 -0.46
C LYS A 135 -0.66 -17.15 -0.56
N LYS A 136 -1.19 -18.29 -0.99
CA LYS A 136 -0.36 -19.44 -1.39
C LYS A 136 0.44 -19.07 -2.64
N VAL A 137 1.75 -19.29 -2.58
CA VAL A 137 2.72 -19.03 -3.65
C VAL A 137 3.63 -20.25 -3.82
N PRO A 138 4.20 -20.49 -5.01
CA PRO A 138 5.09 -21.63 -5.25
C PRO A 138 6.46 -21.49 -4.56
N ASP A 139 6.97 -20.27 -4.38
CA ASP A 139 8.27 -19.98 -3.76
C ASP A 139 8.10 -19.04 -2.55
N PRO A 140 7.77 -19.57 -1.36
CA PRO A 140 7.51 -18.76 -0.18
C PRO A 140 8.76 -18.12 0.42
N GLY A 141 9.97 -18.64 0.15
CA GLY A 141 11.23 -18.18 0.77
C GLY A 141 11.64 -16.74 0.43
N ARG A 142 10.96 -16.12 -0.53
CA ARG A 142 11.15 -14.73 -0.94
C ARG A 142 10.24 -13.73 -0.22
N PHE A 143 9.38 -14.20 0.67
CA PHE A 143 8.34 -13.42 1.34
C PHE A 143 8.35 -13.67 2.84
N GLY A 144 7.56 -12.89 3.58
CA GLY A 144 7.22 -13.23 4.96
C GLY A 144 6.31 -14.45 5.00
N VAL A 145 6.72 -15.53 5.69
CA VAL A 145 6.01 -16.81 5.68
C VAL A 145 5.22 -16.99 6.97
N VAL A 146 3.92 -17.23 6.85
CA VAL A 146 3.03 -17.43 7.99
C VAL A 146 2.94 -18.92 8.34
N GLU A 147 3.23 -19.27 9.59
CA GLU A 147 3.00 -20.61 10.15
C GLU A 147 1.65 -20.67 10.86
N PHE A 148 0.90 -21.74 10.58
CA PHE A 148 -0.39 -22.01 11.21
C PHE A 148 -0.33 -23.24 12.12
N ARG A 149 -0.95 -23.15 13.30
CA ARG A 149 -1.31 -24.31 14.14
C ARG A 149 -2.75 -24.18 14.59
N ASN A 150 -3.54 -25.24 14.42
CA ASN A 150 -4.97 -25.26 14.78
C ASN A 150 -5.75 -24.03 14.24
N LYS A 151 -5.50 -23.67 12.98
CA LYS A 151 -6.09 -22.50 12.28
C LYS A 151 -5.71 -21.12 12.88
N LYS A 152 -4.73 -21.05 13.78
CA LYS A 152 -4.19 -19.80 14.33
C LYS A 152 -2.80 -19.51 13.77
N ILE A 153 -2.51 -18.24 13.53
CA ILE A 153 -1.17 -17.77 13.18
C ILE A 153 -0.30 -17.87 14.43
N THR A 154 0.78 -18.65 14.37
CA THR A 154 1.72 -18.81 15.49
C THR A 154 3.05 -18.12 15.25
N ARG A 155 3.42 -17.89 13.97
CA ARG A 155 4.68 -17.24 13.60
C ARG A 155 4.57 -16.57 12.24
N ILE A 156 5.34 -15.50 12.07
CA ILE A 156 5.66 -14.90 10.78
C ILE A 156 7.19 -14.92 10.68
N LEU A 157 7.71 -15.63 9.69
CA LEU A 157 9.14 -15.78 9.37
C LEU A 157 9.56 -14.76 8.33
#